data_AF-A0AAJ6P9Q2-F1
#
_entry.id   AF-A0AAJ6P9Q2-F1
#
_cell.length_a   1.000
_cell.length_b   1.000
_cell.length_c   1.000
_cell.angle_alpha   90.00
_cell.angle_beta   90.00
_cell.angle_gamma   90.00
#
_symmetry.space_group_name_H-M   'P 1'
#
loop_
_entity.id
_entity.type
_entity.pdbx_description
1 polymer ?
#
loop_
_entity_poly.entity_id
_entity_poly.type
_entity_poly.pdbx_seq_one_letter_code
_entity_poly.pdbx_strand_id
1 'polypeptide(L)'
;MFLLLSRVLLWLLIGTIVYSLFQRFYPSGTFAGRLVLVIVLIVIALSFVNPNEPAVASLWRLISFPLKPLGASILLMMFAAQRIKGGGIDAPGGFLLGWALTILLLSSTPAIAYFLVRTPIATVDNINLATNAYPVETLVALRQDTTANYVSDVVGDTMLPARDLSQATIAFNSVDIKIPSYLLQNPQDIRSRGLRIEDFVPNAATLQLTTQVWESYLSQVYIFLRGNQVQG
;
A
#
# COMPACT_ATOMS: atom_id res chain seq x y z
N MET A 1 31.01 1.34 -3.48
CA MET A 1 31.44 1.79 -2.13
C MET A 1 30.27 2.28 -1.28
N PHE A 2 29.49 3.29 -1.73
CA PHE A 2 28.32 3.80 -0.98
C PHE A 2 27.27 2.72 -0.62
N LEU A 3 26.94 1.82 -1.56
CA LEU A 3 25.97 0.74 -1.32
C LEU A 3 26.38 -0.23 -0.18
N LEU A 4 27.67 -0.50 -0.03
CA LEU A 4 28.18 -1.34 1.06
C LEU A 4 28.10 -0.57 2.39
N LEU A 5 28.48 0.71 2.39
CA LEU A 5 28.41 1.55 3.58
C LEU A 5 26.97 1.72 4.06
N SER A 6 26.02 2.01 3.16
CA SER A 6 24.61 2.15 3.52
C SER A 6 24.01 0.83 4.00
N ARG A 7 24.42 -0.30 3.43
CA ARG A 7 24.03 -1.63 3.92
C ARG A 7 24.55 -1.89 5.34
N VAL A 8 25.82 -1.62 5.61
CA VAL A 8 26.43 -1.79 6.95
C VAL A 8 25.75 -0.86 7.96
N LEU A 9 25.46 0.38 7.58
CA LEU A 9 24.73 1.33 8.43
C LEU A 9 23.32 0.83 8.75
N LEU A 10 22.61 0.29 7.76
CA LEU A 10 21.25 -0.24 7.95
C LEU A 10 21.28 -1.48 8.87
N TRP A 11 22.27 -2.35 8.72
CA TRP A 11 22.50 -3.47 9.64
C TRP A 11 22.76 -3.01 11.08
N LEU A 12 23.57 -1.97 11.25
CA LEU A 12 23.82 -1.37 12.57
C LEU A 12 22.52 -0.77 13.14
N LEU A 13 21.76 -0.04 12.34
CA LEU A 13 20.47 0.52 12.73
C LEU A 13 19.46 -0.57 13.14
N ILE A 14 19.33 -1.65 12.36
CA ILE A 14 18.46 -2.76 12.72
C ILE A 14 18.96 -3.47 13.98
N GLY A 15 20.26 -3.75 14.07
CA GLY A 15 20.86 -4.39 15.24
C GLY A 15 20.62 -3.58 16.52
N THR A 16 20.80 -2.27 16.46
CA THR A 16 20.52 -1.35 17.59
C THR A 16 19.04 -1.28 17.94
N ILE A 17 18.12 -1.25 16.96
CA ILE A 17 16.68 -1.32 17.21
C ILE A 17 16.31 -2.63 17.89
N VAL A 18 16.77 -3.77 17.36
CA VAL A 18 16.52 -5.10 17.91
C VAL A 18 17.07 -5.23 19.32
N TYR A 19 18.30 -4.75 19.55
CA TYR A 19 18.91 -4.73 20.88
C TYR A 19 18.13 -3.87 21.88
N SER A 20 17.72 -2.67 21.46
CA SER A 20 16.91 -1.77 22.28
C SER A 20 15.54 -2.38 22.62
N LEU A 21 14.89 -3.01 21.64
CA LEU A 21 13.62 -3.70 21.83
C LEU A 21 13.78 -4.88 22.80
N PHE A 22 14.83 -5.68 22.64
CA PHE A 22 15.15 -6.77 23.54
C PHE A 22 15.36 -6.26 24.97
N GLN A 23 16.20 -5.25 25.19
CA GLN A 23 16.43 -4.70 26.53
C GLN A 23 15.18 -4.11 27.19
N ARG A 24 14.27 -3.52 26.41
CA ARG A 24 13.07 -2.88 26.97
C ARG A 24 11.96 -3.88 27.30
N PHE A 25 11.71 -4.84 26.40
CA PHE A 25 10.57 -5.76 26.50
C PHE A 25 10.91 -7.08 27.18
N TYR A 26 12.17 -7.54 27.15
CA TYR A 26 12.57 -8.80 27.79
C TYR A 26 12.50 -8.76 29.33
N PRO A 27 12.98 -7.72 30.04
CA PRO A 27 12.94 -7.69 31.50
C PRO A 27 11.53 -7.52 32.07
N SER A 28 10.70 -6.71 31.40
CA SER A 28 9.38 -6.28 31.88
C SER A 28 8.21 -7.13 31.38
N GLY A 29 8.45 -8.05 30.43
CA GLY A 29 7.42 -8.87 29.81
C GLY A 29 7.02 -10.11 30.61
N THR A 30 5.76 -10.57 30.41
CA THR A 30 5.27 -11.88 30.87
C THR A 30 5.99 -13.03 30.17
N PHE A 31 5.92 -14.25 30.70
CA PHE A 31 6.54 -15.44 30.10
C PHE A 31 6.17 -15.61 28.61
N ALA A 32 4.88 -15.50 28.29
CA ALA A 32 4.39 -15.55 26.91
C ALA A 32 4.96 -14.42 26.03
N GLY A 33 5.03 -13.20 26.55
CA GLY A 33 5.62 -12.06 25.83
C GLY A 33 7.10 -12.27 25.52
N ARG A 34 7.87 -12.83 26.46
CA ARG A 34 9.28 -13.17 26.25
C ARG A 34 9.44 -14.26 25.19
N LEU A 35 8.59 -15.29 25.21
CA LEU A 35 8.60 -16.37 24.23
C LEU A 35 8.30 -15.83 22.82
N VAL A 36 7.26 -15.00 22.66
CA VAL A 36 6.93 -14.36 21.38
C VAL A 36 8.09 -13.49 20.89
N LEU A 37 8.72 -12.71 21.77
CA LEU A 37 9.88 -11.87 21.42
C LEU A 37 11.04 -12.73 20.89
N VAL A 38 11.38 -13.82 21.59
CA VAL A 38 12.42 -14.76 21.15
C VAL A 38 12.09 -15.38 19.79
N ILE A 39 10.83 -15.79 19.58
CA ILE A 39 10.37 -16.27 18.26
C ILE A 39 10.59 -15.20 17.19
N VAL A 40 10.13 -13.97 17.42
CA VAL A 40 10.32 -12.87 16.44
C VAL A 40 11.79 -12.64 16.13
N LEU A 41 12.66 -12.67 17.14
CA LEU A 41 14.11 -12.55 16.98
C LEU A 41 14.70 -13.68 16.13
N ILE A 42 14.30 -14.93 16.40
CA ILE A 42 14.71 -16.10 15.62
C ILE A 42 14.26 -15.95 14.18
N VAL A 43 13.01 -15.53 13.96
CA VAL A 43 12.48 -15.33 12.61
C VAL A 43 13.25 -14.25 11.86
N ILE A 44 13.58 -13.13 12.52
CA ILE A 44 14.42 -12.09 11.92
C ILE A 44 15.78 -12.66 11.54
N ALA A 45 16.44 -13.43 12.42
CA ALA A 45 17.73 -14.04 12.12
C ALA A 45 17.64 -15.04 10.95
N LEU A 46 16.64 -15.93 10.96
CA LEU A 46 16.39 -16.89 9.86
C LEU A 46 16.08 -16.17 8.54
N SER A 47 15.38 -15.04 8.60
CA SER A 47 15.07 -14.18 7.45
C SER A 47 16.30 -13.59 6.77
N PHE A 48 17.45 -13.56 7.44
CA PHE A 48 18.71 -13.15 6.83
C PHE A 48 19.61 -14.33 6.45
N VAL A 49 19.57 -15.42 7.23
CA VAL A 49 20.42 -16.60 6.99
C VAL A 49 19.90 -17.46 5.85
N ASN A 50 18.61 -17.79 5.83
CA ASN A 50 18.01 -18.63 4.78
C ASN A 50 16.67 -18.05 4.28
N PRO A 51 16.73 -17.03 3.42
CA PRO A 51 15.58 -16.24 3.07
C PRO A 51 14.76 -16.77 1.88
N ASN A 52 15.24 -17.82 1.22
CA ASN A 52 14.54 -18.43 0.08
C ASN A 52 13.48 -19.45 0.54
N GLU A 53 13.44 -19.75 1.84
CA GLU A 53 12.40 -20.58 2.42
C GLU A 53 11.05 -19.83 2.37
N PRO A 54 10.03 -20.36 1.67
CA PRO A 54 8.74 -19.69 1.53
C PRO A 54 8.09 -19.44 2.90
N ALA A 55 8.30 -20.34 3.87
CA ALA A 55 7.84 -20.17 5.24
C ALA A 55 8.43 -18.91 5.90
N VAL A 56 9.73 -18.66 5.70
CA VAL A 56 10.42 -17.50 6.28
C VAL A 56 9.95 -16.19 5.63
N ALA A 57 9.69 -16.20 4.32
CA ALA A 57 9.12 -15.06 3.61
C ALA A 57 7.69 -14.73 4.10
N SER A 58 6.84 -15.73 4.32
CA SER A 58 5.50 -15.54 4.90
C SER A 58 5.58 -14.99 6.33
N LEU A 59 6.51 -15.50 7.14
CA LEU A 59 6.74 -15.05 8.50
C LEU A 59 7.26 -13.59 8.54
N TRP A 60 8.12 -13.21 7.61
CA TRP A 60 8.56 -11.82 7.47
C TRP A 60 7.40 -10.88 7.17
N ARG A 61 6.48 -11.27 6.29
CA ARG A 61 5.27 -10.49 5.96
C ARG A 61 4.33 -10.33 7.16
N LEU A 62 4.28 -11.32 8.06
CA LEU A 62 3.54 -11.22 9.31
C LEU A 62 4.21 -10.22 10.27
N ILE A 63 5.53 -10.27 10.40
CA ILE A 63 6.29 -9.34 11.25
C ILE A 63 6.27 -7.91 10.69
N SER A 64 6.20 -7.75 9.36
CA SER A 64 6.14 -6.45 8.71
C SER A 64 4.72 -5.85 8.70
N PHE A 65 3.70 -6.63 9.02
CA PHE A 65 2.31 -6.17 9.14
C PHE A 65 2.14 -4.88 9.98
N PRO A 66 2.65 -4.77 11.23
CA PRO A 66 2.59 -3.55 12.03
C PRO A 66 3.25 -2.33 11.39
N LEU A 67 4.17 -2.52 10.44
CA LEU A 67 4.86 -1.41 9.78
C LEU A 67 4.01 -0.81 8.67
N LYS A 68 2.97 -1.51 8.19
CA LYS A 68 2.05 -1.02 7.16
C LYS A 68 1.05 -0.03 7.77
N PRO A 69 0.61 1.00 7.04
CA PRO A 69 -0.33 1.99 7.57
C PRO A 69 -1.63 1.38 8.14
N LEU A 70 -2.18 0.39 7.43
CA LEU A 70 -3.37 -0.34 7.88
C LEU A 70 -3.07 -1.23 9.10
N GLY A 71 -1.94 -1.95 9.12
CA GLY A 71 -1.61 -2.82 10.25
C GLY A 71 -1.27 -2.02 11.52
N ALA A 72 -0.53 -0.93 11.38
CA ALA A 72 -0.20 0.00 12.45
C ALA A 72 -1.46 0.56 13.12
N SER A 73 -2.41 1.05 12.31
CA SER A 73 -3.65 1.63 12.84
C SER A 73 -4.52 0.60 13.54
N ILE A 74 -4.66 -0.62 12.99
CA ILE A 74 -5.42 -1.70 13.64
C ILE A 74 -4.81 -2.08 14.99
N LEU A 75 -3.48 -2.20 15.08
CA LEU A 75 -2.83 -2.55 16.35
C LEU A 75 -2.94 -1.43 17.38
N LEU A 76 -2.80 -0.17 16.95
CA LEU A 76 -3.01 0.97 17.84
C LEU A 76 -4.47 1.02 18.33
N MET A 77 -5.45 0.76 17.47
CA MET A 77 -6.85 0.64 17.88
C MET A 77 -7.08 -0.54 18.82
N MET A 78 -6.44 -1.69 18.59
CA MET A 78 -6.53 -2.84 19.48
C MET A 78 -5.96 -2.52 20.87
N PHE A 79 -4.82 -1.84 20.95
CA PHE A 79 -4.25 -1.39 22.23
C PHE A 79 -5.08 -0.28 22.89
N ALA A 80 -5.69 0.61 22.10
CA ALA A 80 -6.64 1.60 22.61
C ALA A 80 -7.88 0.92 23.19
N ALA A 81 -8.40 -0.11 22.52
CA ALA A 81 -9.57 -0.87 22.95
C ALA A 81 -9.34 -1.59 24.29
N GLN A 82 -8.13 -2.11 24.52
CA GLN A 82 -7.74 -2.70 25.80
C GLN A 82 -7.74 -1.70 26.98
N ARG A 83 -7.76 -0.39 26.69
CA ARG A 83 -7.83 0.69 27.67
C ARG A 83 -9.25 1.22 27.89
N ILE A 84 -10.26 0.58 27.32
CA ILE A 84 -11.66 0.94 27.57
C ILE A 84 -12.09 0.36 28.92
N LYS A 85 -12.38 1.23 29.89
CA LYS A 85 -12.88 0.84 31.21
C LYS A 85 -13.98 1.81 31.65
N GLY A 86 -15.01 1.29 32.30
CA GLY A 86 -16.07 2.11 32.92
C GLY A 86 -16.81 3.05 31.95
N GLY A 87 -16.87 2.73 30.65
CA GLY A 87 -17.51 3.56 29.63
C GLY A 87 -16.65 4.69 29.04
N GLY A 88 -15.38 4.81 29.47
CA GLY A 88 -14.41 5.76 28.91
C GLY A 88 -13.15 5.07 28.37
N ILE A 89 -12.29 5.84 27.70
CA ILE A 89 -10.97 5.38 27.25
C ILE A 89 -9.91 5.93 28.20
N ASP A 90 -9.28 5.06 28.99
CA ASP A 90 -8.20 5.46 29.90
C ASP A 90 -6.97 5.94 29.13
N ALA A 91 -6.19 6.87 29.69
CA ALA A 91 -4.90 7.25 29.12
C ALA A 91 -3.89 6.07 29.17
N PRO A 92 -3.07 5.85 28.13
CA PRO A 92 -2.93 6.64 26.91
C PRO A 92 -3.84 6.19 25.74
N GLY A 93 -4.89 5.40 25.98
CA GLY A 93 -5.77 4.83 24.95
C GLY A 93 -6.36 5.87 23.99
N GLY A 94 -6.77 7.04 24.49
CA GLY A 94 -7.25 8.14 23.64
C GLY A 94 -6.19 8.63 22.64
N PHE A 95 -4.93 8.74 23.07
CA PHE A 95 -3.82 9.09 22.17
C PHE A 95 -3.57 8.01 21.12
N LEU A 96 -3.61 6.74 21.52
CA LEU A 96 -3.42 5.61 20.60
C LEU A 96 -4.51 5.59 19.53
N LEU A 97 -5.77 5.82 19.92
CA LEU A 97 -6.89 5.93 18.99
C LEU A 97 -6.73 7.12 18.04
N GLY A 98 -6.35 8.29 18.57
CA GLY A 98 -6.08 9.48 17.77
C GLY A 98 -5.01 9.23 16.71
N TRP A 99 -3.87 8.65 17.10
CA TRP A 99 -2.81 8.29 16.16
C TRP A 99 -3.25 7.25 15.13
N ALA A 100 -4.02 6.24 15.53
CA ALA A 100 -4.54 5.25 14.60
C ALA A 100 -5.41 5.88 13.52
N LEU A 101 -6.33 6.78 13.92
CA LEU A 101 -7.20 7.51 13.01
C LEU A 101 -6.40 8.47 12.12
N THR A 102 -5.40 9.17 12.66
CA THR A 102 -4.53 10.04 11.87
C THR A 102 -3.76 9.26 10.80
N ILE A 103 -3.20 8.09 11.14
CA ILE A 103 -2.51 7.23 10.18
C ILE A 103 -3.46 6.76 9.08
N LEU A 104 -4.67 6.31 9.45
CA LEU A 104 -5.68 5.89 8.47
C LEU A 104 -6.09 7.05 7.56
N LEU A 105 -6.33 8.23 8.14
CA LEU A 105 -6.74 9.41 7.39
C LEU A 105 -5.65 9.79 6.40
N LEU A 106 -4.40 9.97 6.84
CA LEU A 106 -3.27 10.26 5.95
C LEU A 106 -3.10 9.19 4.86
N SER A 107 -3.13 7.91 5.22
CA SER A 107 -2.91 6.83 4.25
C SER A 107 -4.06 6.66 3.26
N SER A 108 -5.27 7.08 3.65
CA SER A 108 -6.48 7.00 2.82
C SER A 108 -6.68 8.23 1.93
N THR A 109 -5.96 9.33 2.18
CA THR A 109 -6.10 10.57 1.40
C THR A 109 -5.36 10.50 0.06
N PRO A 110 -6.07 10.64 -1.08
CA PRO A 110 -5.45 10.59 -2.41
C PRO A 110 -4.34 11.62 -2.64
N ALA A 111 -4.42 12.79 -2.00
CA ALA A 111 -3.36 13.79 -2.02
C ALA A 111 -2.00 13.26 -1.56
N ILE A 112 -1.98 12.31 -0.61
CA ILE A 112 -0.75 11.71 -0.10
C ILE A 112 -0.25 10.65 -1.09
N ALA A 113 -1.16 9.85 -1.63
CA ALA A 113 -0.83 8.90 -2.69
C ALA A 113 -0.19 9.57 -3.91
N TYR A 114 -0.62 10.77 -4.29
CA TYR A 114 0.00 11.53 -5.38
C TYR A 114 1.52 11.71 -5.21
N PHE A 115 1.99 11.96 -3.99
CA PHE A 115 3.41 12.08 -3.71
C PHE A 115 4.10 10.71 -3.67
N LEU A 116 3.48 9.70 -3.06
CA LEU A 116 4.05 8.34 -3.03
C LEU A 116 4.25 7.76 -4.42
N VAL A 117 3.29 7.98 -5.31
CA VAL A 117 3.28 7.44 -6.68
C VAL A 117 4.39 8.03 -7.55
N ARG A 118 4.83 9.25 -7.26
CA ARG A 118 5.91 9.93 -7.98
C ARG A 118 7.29 9.52 -7.48
N THR A 119 7.37 8.68 -6.46
CA THR A 119 8.64 8.13 -6.02
C THR A 119 9.15 7.11 -7.05
N PRO A 120 10.47 7.06 -7.30
CA PRO A 120 11.06 6.12 -8.27
C PRO A 120 10.70 4.66 -8.01
N ILE A 121 10.45 4.33 -6.74
CA ILE A 121 10.19 2.97 -6.28
C ILE A 121 8.75 2.57 -6.59
N ALA A 122 7.78 3.48 -6.39
CA ALA A 122 6.41 3.24 -6.80
C ALA A 122 6.26 3.19 -8.32
N THR A 123 7.02 3.97 -9.09
CA THR A 123 6.91 3.97 -10.56
C THR A 123 7.29 2.64 -11.18
N VAL A 124 8.33 1.96 -10.68
CA VAL A 124 8.80 0.66 -11.21
C VAL A 124 7.78 -0.45 -10.95
N ASP A 125 7.20 -0.49 -9.75
CA ASP A 125 6.22 -1.53 -9.41
C ASP A 125 4.88 -1.31 -10.14
N ASN A 126 4.46 -0.05 -10.33
CA ASN A 126 3.27 0.25 -11.15
C ASN A 126 3.44 -0.11 -12.64
N ILE A 127 4.66 -0.10 -13.19
CA ILE A 127 4.93 -0.61 -14.54
C ILE A 127 4.74 -2.14 -14.59
N ASN A 128 5.20 -2.85 -13.55
CA ASN A 128 4.97 -4.28 -13.39
C ASN A 128 3.49 -4.63 -13.12
N LEU A 129 2.72 -3.74 -12.50
CA LEU A 129 1.28 -3.92 -12.27
C LEU A 129 0.43 -3.55 -13.49
N ALA A 130 0.83 -2.56 -14.29
CA ALA A 130 0.20 -2.29 -15.59
C ALA A 130 0.41 -3.46 -16.57
N THR A 131 1.45 -4.27 -16.38
CA THR A 131 1.73 -5.50 -17.14
C THR A 131 1.15 -6.78 -16.51
N ASN A 132 0.63 -6.73 -15.27
CA ASN A 132 -0.01 -7.88 -14.59
C ASN A 132 -1.52 -7.71 -14.34
N ALA A 133 -2.04 -6.47 -14.34
CA ALA A 133 -3.48 -6.18 -14.29
C ALA A 133 -4.16 -6.26 -15.67
N TYR A 134 -3.35 -6.28 -16.72
CA TYR A 134 -3.73 -6.68 -18.07
C TYR A 134 -2.72 -7.78 -18.43
N PRO A 135 -3.13 -9.00 -18.84
CA PRO A 135 -2.20 -9.81 -19.60
C PRO A 135 -1.71 -8.90 -20.73
N VAL A 136 -0.40 -8.90 -20.99
CA VAL A 136 0.15 -8.27 -22.19
C VAL A 136 -0.50 -9.01 -23.35
N GLU A 137 -1.67 -8.53 -23.78
CA GLU A 137 -2.22 -8.83 -25.09
C GLU A 137 -1.15 -8.29 -26.02
N THR A 138 -0.30 -9.22 -26.45
CA THR A 138 0.57 -9.00 -27.58
C THR A 138 -0.35 -8.46 -28.66
N LEU A 139 -0.16 -7.20 -29.03
CA LEU A 139 -0.89 -6.54 -30.10
C LEU A 139 -0.61 -7.34 -31.37
N VAL A 140 -1.41 -8.37 -31.61
CA VAL A 140 -1.55 -8.97 -32.93
C VAL A 140 -2.31 -7.93 -33.71
N ALA A 141 -1.59 -7.21 -34.56
CA ALA A 141 -2.17 -6.30 -35.53
C ALA A 141 -3.05 -7.12 -36.48
N LEU A 142 -4.31 -7.34 -36.09
CA LEU A 142 -5.32 -7.83 -37.00
C LEU A 142 -5.59 -6.69 -37.96
N ARG A 143 -5.16 -6.87 -39.21
CA ARG A 143 -5.41 -5.96 -40.32
C ARG A 143 -6.92 -5.77 -40.46
N GLN A 144 -7.44 -4.67 -39.91
CA GLN A 144 -8.82 -4.27 -40.06
C GLN A 144 -8.97 -3.74 -41.48
N ASP A 145 -9.63 -4.52 -42.33
CA ASP A 145 -10.02 -4.05 -43.65
C ASP A 145 -10.92 -2.83 -43.49
N THR A 146 -10.56 -1.79 -44.23
CA THR A 146 -11.11 -0.44 -44.13
C THR A 146 -12.55 -0.42 -44.63
N THR A 147 -13.52 -0.66 -43.75
CA THR A 147 -14.87 -0.10 -43.88
C THR A 147 -15.27 0.50 -42.55
N ALA A 148 -15.09 1.81 -42.45
CA ALA A 148 -15.40 2.62 -41.29
C ALA A 148 -16.91 2.61 -41.01
N ASN A 149 -17.35 1.74 -40.10
CA ASN A 149 -18.66 1.87 -39.47
C ASN A 149 -18.48 2.64 -38.16
N TYR A 150 -18.57 3.97 -38.26
CA TYR A 150 -18.81 4.84 -37.12
C TYR A 150 -20.20 4.52 -36.57
N VAL A 151 -20.30 3.69 -35.53
CA VAL A 151 -21.54 3.58 -34.75
C VAL A 151 -21.61 4.82 -33.86
N SER A 152 -22.15 5.91 -34.43
CA SER A 152 -22.67 7.05 -33.69
C SER A 152 -24.08 6.68 -33.28
N ASP A 153 -24.31 6.37 -32.01
CA ASP A 153 -25.68 6.19 -31.51
C ASP A 153 -26.32 7.59 -31.37
N VAL A 154 -27.41 7.79 -32.10
CA VAL A 154 -28.13 9.07 -32.20
C VAL A 154 -29.46 8.88 -31.49
N VAL A 155 -29.55 9.36 -30.26
CA VAL A 155 -30.84 9.50 -29.55
C VAL A 155 -31.30 10.94 -29.73
N GLY A 156 -32.11 11.18 -30.77
CA GLY A 156 -32.59 12.52 -31.15
C GLY A 156 -31.55 13.40 -31.87
N ASP A 157 -31.76 14.71 -31.96
CA ASP A 157 -30.96 15.64 -32.80
C ASP A 157 -29.55 15.99 -32.25
N THR A 158 -28.99 15.24 -31.30
CA THR A 158 -27.70 15.58 -30.68
C THR A 158 -26.71 14.41 -30.74
N MET A 159 -25.59 14.61 -31.45
CA MET A 159 -24.48 13.65 -31.47
C MET A 159 -23.65 13.79 -30.19
N LEU A 160 -23.51 12.71 -29.41
CA LEU A 160 -22.65 12.71 -28.23
C LEU A 160 -21.17 12.59 -28.65
N PRO A 161 -20.25 13.43 -28.14
CA PRO A 161 -18.83 13.32 -28.47
C PRO A 161 -18.22 12.06 -27.86
N ALA A 162 -17.63 11.21 -28.70
CA ALA A 162 -16.95 9.97 -28.33
C ALA A 162 -15.56 10.20 -27.71
N ARG A 163 -15.47 11.00 -26.64
CA ARG A 163 -14.23 11.17 -25.87
C ARG A 163 -14.48 10.82 -24.41
N ASP A 164 -13.81 9.75 -23.97
CA ASP A 164 -13.68 9.27 -22.59
C ASP A 164 -14.81 8.38 -22.03
N LEU A 165 -15.20 7.36 -22.79
CA LEU A 165 -15.97 6.23 -22.24
C LEU A 165 -15.02 5.22 -21.57
N SER A 166 -14.74 5.41 -20.29
CA SER A 166 -14.21 4.34 -19.44
C SER A 166 -15.26 3.23 -19.35
N GLN A 167 -14.85 1.98 -19.66
CA GLN A 167 -15.71 0.79 -19.83
C GLN A 167 -16.68 0.49 -18.66
N ALA A 168 -16.51 1.11 -17.49
CA ALA A 168 -17.42 0.98 -16.36
C ALA A 168 -18.70 1.83 -16.46
N THR A 169 -18.76 2.82 -17.38
CA THR A 169 -19.88 3.77 -17.47
C THR A 169 -21.05 3.24 -18.31
N ILE A 170 -20.83 2.26 -19.19
CA ILE A 170 -21.79 1.90 -20.24
C ILE A 170 -22.88 0.92 -19.75
N ALA A 171 -22.68 0.19 -18.65
CA ALA A 171 -23.58 -0.91 -18.30
C ALA A 171 -24.68 -0.58 -17.26
N PHE A 172 -24.64 0.57 -16.59
CA PHE A 172 -25.59 0.89 -15.48
C PHE A 172 -26.30 2.25 -15.59
N ASN A 173 -26.08 3.03 -16.64
CA ASN A 173 -26.71 4.35 -16.79
C ASN A 173 -27.94 4.32 -17.70
N SER A 174 -28.96 3.54 -17.33
CA SER A 174 -30.31 3.68 -17.92
C SER A 174 -31.17 4.70 -17.16
N VAL A 175 -30.63 5.27 -16.09
CA VAL A 175 -31.25 6.31 -15.26
C VAL A 175 -30.15 7.32 -15.02
N ASP A 176 -30.38 8.59 -15.41
CA ASP A 176 -29.47 9.74 -15.34
C ASP A 176 -29.08 10.11 -13.89
N ILE A 177 -28.49 9.13 -13.19
CA ILE A 177 -28.03 9.23 -11.82
C ILE A 177 -26.64 9.81 -11.91
N LYS A 178 -26.54 11.11 -11.61
CA LYS A 178 -25.28 11.83 -11.53
C LYS A 178 -24.46 11.30 -10.34
N ILE A 179 -23.69 10.24 -10.55
CA ILE A 179 -22.79 9.70 -9.54
C ILE A 179 -21.74 10.78 -9.25
N PRO A 180 -21.62 11.24 -8.01
CA PRO A 180 -20.68 12.30 -7.69
C PRO A 180 -19.24 11.84 -7.92
N SER A 181 -18.39 12.76 -8.41
CA SER A 181 -17.02 12.48 -8.86
C SER A 181 -16.14 11.80 -7.82
N TYR A 182 -16.39 12.03 -6.52
CA TYR A 182 -15.64 11.41 -5.42
C TYR A 182 -15.85 9.88 -5.31
N LEU A 183 -16.96 9.33 -5.81
CA LEU A 183 -17.22 7.87 -5.78
C LEU A 183 -16.55 7.12 -6.94
N LEU A 184 -16.17 7.84 -8.00
CA LEU A 184 -15.52 7.31 -9.21
C LEU A 184 -14.01 7.58 -9.22
N GLN A 185 -13.43 7.91 -8.06
CA GLN A 185 -12.05 8.36 -7.94
C GLN A 185 -11.09 7.17 -8.04
N ASN A 186 -10.42 7.05 -9.19
CA ASN A 186 -9.31 6.13 -9.36
C ASN A 186 -7.98 6.83 -8.99
N PRO A 187 -7.22 6.32 -8.00
CA PRO A 187 -5.95 6.93 -7.58
C PRO A 187 -4.91 7.07 -8.71
N GLN A 188 -4.99 6.26 -9.76
CA GLN A 188 -4.05 6.32 -10.88
C GLN A 188 -4.29 7.53 -11.80
N ASP A 189 -5.53 8.03 -11.88
CA ASP A 189 -5.91 9.16 -12.74
C ASP A 189 -5.42 10.50 -12.18
N ILE A 190 -5.06 10.54 -10.89
CA ILE A 190 -4.50 11.74 -10.23
C ILE A 190 -3.14 12.12 -10.83
N ARG A 191 -2.40 11.16 -11.41
CA ARG A 191 -1.11 11.42 -12.07
C ARG A 191 -1.23 12.39 -13.24
N SER A 192 -2.26 12.20 -14.08
CA SER A 192 -2.49 12.99 -15.30
C SER A 192 -3.35 14.22 -15.03
N ARG A 193 -4.32 14.12 -14.11
CA ARG A 193 -5.31 15.17 -13.81
C ARG A 193 -4.82 16.23 -12.83
N GLY A 194 -3.80 15.94 -12.02
CA GLY A 194 -3.31 16.82 -10.95
C GLY A 194 -4.16 16.77 -9.67
N LEU A 195 -3.69 17.46 -8.63
CA LEU A 195 -4.32 17.54 -7.31
C LEU A 195 -5.56 18.44 -7.32
N ARG A 196 -6.67 17.93 -6.79
CA ARG A 196 -7.92 18.67 -6.60
C ARG A 196 -8.37 18.64 -5.15
N ILE A 197 -9.32 19.50 -4.80
CA ILE A 197 -9.90 19.55 -3.45
C ILE A 197 -10.62 18.22 -3.10
N GLU A 198 -11.24 17.58 -4.09
CA GLU A 198 -11.84 16.24 -3.97
C GLU A 198 -10.81 15.13 -3.67
N ASP A 199 -9.51 15.35 -3.92
CA ASP A 199 -8.43 14.42 -3.57
C ASP A 199 -8.04 14.46 -2.08
N PHE A 200 -8.69 15.30 -1.28
CA PHE A 200 -8.55 15.29 0.18
C PHE A 200 -9.59 14.40 0.89
N VAL A 201 -10.54 13.84 0.14
CA VAL A 201 -11.54 12.91 0.68
C VAL A 201 -10.91 11.52 0.84
N PRO A 202 -10.95 10.91 2.04
CA PRO A 202 -10.41 9.56 2.24
C PRO A 202 -11.10 8.51 1.37
N ASN A 203 -10.32 7.60 0.77
CA ASN A 203 -10.81 6.52 -0.10
C ASN A 203 -10.07 5.19 0.20
N ALA A 204 -10.83 4.10 0.30
CA ALA A 204 -10.31 2.74 0.48
C ALA A 204 -9.34 2.29 -0.63
N ALA A 205 -9.59 2.67 -1.89
CA ALA A 205 -8.70 2.35 -3.01
C ALA A 205 -7.31 3.00 -2.83
N THR A 206 -7.29 4.24 -2.31
CA THR A 206 -6.05 4.94 -1.96
C THR A 206 -5.31 4.27 -0.81
N LEU A 207 -6.04 3.84 0.23
CA LEU A 207 -5.45 3.10 1.35
C LEU A 207 -4.80 1.79 0.89
N GLN A 208 -5.43 1.08 -0.04
CA GLN A 208 -4.86 -0.12 -0.65
C GLN A 208 -3.58 0.21 -1.43
N LEU A 209 -3.61 1.24 -2.27
CA LEU A 209 -2.44 1.66 -3.04
C LEU A 209 -1.28 2.07 -2.14
N THR A 210 -1.52 2.88 -1.11
CA THR A 210 -0.46 3.31 -0.18
C THR A 210 0.11 2.13 0.60
N THR A 211 -0.74 1.19 1.01
CA THR A 211 -0.31 -0.06 1.68
C THR A 211 0.55 -0.92 0.75
N GLN A 212 0.19 -1.01 -0.53
CA GLN A 212 0.93 -1.78 -1.53
C GLN A 212 2.30 -1.16 -1.81
N VAL A 213 2.35 0.16 -2.00
CA VAL A 213 3.61 0.89 -2.16
C VAL A 213 4.51 0.64 -0.96
N TRP A 214 3.96 0.73 0.26
CA TRP A 214 4.72 0.47 1.48
C TRP A 214 5.24 -0.97 1.57
N GLU A 215 4.46 -1.96 1.14
CA GLU A 215 4.93 -3.35 1.05
C GLU A 215 6.10 -3.50 0.07
N SER A 216 6.02 -2.84 -1.08
CA SER A 216 7.11 -2.81 -2.07
C SER A 216 8.39 -2.21 -1.47
N TYR A 217 8.27 -1.10 -0.75
CA TYR A 217 9.39 -0.50 0.00
C TYR A 217 10.01 -1.45 1.02
N LEU A 218 9.19 -2.11 1.84
CA LEU A 218 9.67 -3.06 2.84
C LEU A 218 10.35 -4.27 2.19
N SER A 219 9.81 -4.75 1.07
CA SER A 219 10.42 -5.82 0.26
C SER A 219 11.77 -5.38 -0.32
N GLN A 220 11.86 -4.16 -0.84
CA GLN A 220 13.11 -3.63 -1.38
C GLN A 220 14.17 -3.44 -0.30
N VAL A 221 13.81 -2.91 0.87
CA VAL A 221 14.72 -2.81 2.03
C VAL A 221 15.22 -4.19 2.43
N TYR A 222 14.31 -5.17 2.48
CA TYR A 222 14.65 -6.55 2.80
C TYR A 222 15.64 -7.17 1.78
N ILE A 223 15.40 -6.99 0.48
CA ILE A 223 16.30 -7.44 -0.59
C ILE A 223 17.66 -6.72 -0.51
N PHE A 224 17.64 -5.40 -0.27
CA PHE A 224 18.84 -4.56 -0.17
C PHE A 224 19.75 -4.99 0.99
N LEU A 225 19.16 -5.31 2.14
CA LEU A 225 19.86 -5.79 3.32
C LEU A 225 20.56 -7.14 3.09
N ARG A 226 19.91 -8.03 2.34
CA ARG A 226 20.46 -9.33 1.92
C ARG A 226 21.59 -9.17 0.92
N GLY A 227 21.54 -8.12 0.11
CA GLY A 227 22.53 -7.81 -0.89
C GLY A 227 22.31 -8.44 -2.25
N ASN A 228 21.15 -9.05 -2.47
CA ASN A 228 20.73 -9.46 -3.80
C ASN A 228 20.38 -8.20 -4.60
N GLN A 229 21.03 -8.01 -5.75
CA GLN A 229 20.62 -6.99 -6.71
C GLN A 229 19.42 -7.56 -7.47
N VAL A 230 18.31 -6.83 -7.54
CA VAL A 230 17.32 -7.06 -8.60
C VAL A 230 18.04 -6.71 -9.90
N GLN A 231 18.40 -7.72 -10.70
CA GLN A 231 18.80 -7.47 -12.08
C GLN A 231 17.57 -6.89 -12.79
N GLY A 232 17.74 -5.68 -13.31
CA GLY A 232 16.68 -4.87 -13.91
C GLY A 232 16.13 -5.44 -15.20
#